data_AF-A0A938W4W1-F1
#
_entry.id   AF-A0A938W4W1-F1
#
_cell.length_a   1.000
_cell.length_b   1.000
_cell.length_c   1.000
_cell.angle_alpha   90.00
_cell.angle_beta   90.00
_cell.angle_gamma   90.00
#
_symmetry.space_group_name_H-M   'P 1'
#
loop_
_entity.id
_entity.type
_entity.pdbx_description
1 polymer ?
#
loop_
_entity_poly.entity_id
_entity_poly.type
_entity_poly.pdbx_seq_one_letter_code
_entity_poly.pdbx_strand_id
1 'polypeptide(L)' 'RACRSAAHVAFVNDNVRYAGEIIPVDLLSTDLAAQVGFAPVKVYVLPQRKGNSSQQMGKFGRAPLRKSITIWRKP' A
#
# COMPACT_ATOMS: atom_id res chain seq x y z
N ARG A 1 -7.81 7.81 18.65
CA ARG A 1 -7.44 7.58 20.07
C ARG A 1 -6.01 7.04 20.25
N ALA A 2 -5.40 6.33 19.29
CA ALA A 2 -4.02 5.84 19.41
C ALA A 2 -2.92 6.90 19.16
N CYS A 3 -3.11 7.80 18.19
CA CYS A 3 -2.11 8.84 17.83
C CYS A 3 -2.41 10.18 18.50
N ARG A 4 -1.36 10.88 18.97
CA ARG A 4 -1.43 12.31 19.33
C ARG A 4 -1.59 13.17 18.06
N SER A 5 -2.05 14.41 18.22
CA SER A 5 -2.06 15.40 17.13
C SER A 5 -0.66 15.60 16.56
N ALA A 6 -0.61 15.91 15.25
CA ALA A 6 0.61 16.03 14.45
C ALA A 6 1.49 14.76 14.35
N ALA A 7 1.09 13.62 14.92
CA ALA A 7 1.86 12.38 14.81
C ALA A 7 1.91 11.89 13.36
N HIS A 8 3.05 11.31 12.98
CA HIS A 8 3.21 10.62 11.70
C HIS A 8 3.05 9.12 11.88
N VAL A 9 2.40 8.47 10.91
CA VAL A 9 2.25 7.02 10.82
C VAL A 9 2.89 6.57 9.53
N ALA A 10 3.86 5.66 9.63
CA ALA A 10 4.43 4.96 8.49
C ALA A 10 3.75 3.60 8.35
N PHE A 11 3.11 3.36 7.22
CA PHE A 11 2.44 2.11 6.92
C PHE A 11 3.19 1.39 5.79
N VAL A 12 3.87 0.29 6.14
CA VAL A 12 4.66 -0.52 5.21
C VAL A 12 3.74 -1.56 4.59
N ASN A 13 3.58 -1.53 3.28
CA ASN A 13 2.68 -2.42 2.57
C ASN A 13 3.23 -2.80 1.19
N ASP A 14 2.59 -3.80 0.61
CA ASP A 14 2.80 -4.17 -0.79
C ASP A 14 1.46 -4.24 -1.49
N ASN A 15 1.44 -3.90 -2.78
CA ASN A 15 0.32 -4.27 -3.63
C ASN A 15 0.29 -5.78 -3.81
N VAL A 16 -0.90 -6.31 -4.08
CA VAL A 16 -1.14 -7.75 -4.22
C VAL A 16 -1.90 -8.02 -5.51
N ARG A 17 -1.93 -9.28 -5.94
CA ARG A 17 -2.72 -9.72 -7.09
C ARG A 17 -3.53 -10.95 -6.74
N TYR A 18 -4.83 -10.90 -7.04
CA TYR A 18 -5.75 -12.02 -6.83
C TYR A 18 -6.60 -12.23 -8.07
N ALA A 19 -6.71 -13.48 -8.51
CA ALA A 19 -7.47 -13.87 -9.71
C ALA A 19 -7.10 -13.06 -10.97
N GLY A 20 -5.83 -12.63 -11.08
CA GLY A 20 -5.36 -11.80 -12.19
C GLY A 20 -5.50 -10.29 -11.98
N GLU A 21 -6.22 -9.84 -10.94
CA GLU A 21 -6.47 -8.42 -10.65
C GLU A 21 -5.46 -7.83 -9.68
N ILE A 22 -4.92 -6.67 -10.01
CA ILE A 22 -3.98 -5.95 -9.14
C ILE A 22 -4.77 -5.10 -8.14
N ILE A 23 -4.51 -5.33 -6.85
CA ILE A 23 -5.13 -4.58 -5.76
C ILE A 23 -4.12 -3.54 -5.24
N PRO A 24 -4.41 -2.23 -5.39
CA PRO A 24 -3.54 -1.15 -4.93
C PRO A 24 -3.72 -0.90 -3.43
N VAL A 25 -3.20 -1.81 -2.60
CA VAL A 25 -3.34 -1.80 -1.12
C VAL A 25 -2.84 -0.49 -0.52
N ASP A 26 -1.76 0.07 -1.05
CA ASP A 26 -1.24 1.37 -0.63
C ASP A 26 -2.26 2.51 -0.76
N LEU A 27 -2.94 2.59 -1.91
CA LEU A 27 -3.96 3.61 -2.16
C LEU A 27 -5.21 3.35 -1.33
N LEU A 28 -5.69 2.11 -1.29
CA LEU A 28 -6.87 1.73 -0.51
C LEU A 28 -6.69 2.01 0.98
N SER A 29 -5.55 1.62 1.55
CA SER A 29 -5.25 1.89 2.96
C SER A 29 -5.08 3.38 3.25
N THR A 30 -4.52 4.14 2.30
CA THR A 30 -4.40 5.60 2.43
C THR A 30 -5.76 6.30 2.36
N ASP A 31 -6.66 5.83 1.51
CA ASP A 31 -8.03 6.34 1.43
C ASP A 31 -8.79 6.06 2.74
N LEU A 32 -8.71 4.83 3.26
CA LEU A 32 -9.28 4.50 4.58
C LEU A 32 -8.68 5.36 5.70
N ALA A 33 -7.37 5.61 5.67
CA ALA A 33 -6.71 6.50 6.63
C ALA A 33 -7.26 7.93 6.55
N ALA A 34 -7.53 8.43 5.34
CA ALA A 34 -8.14 9.73 5.12
C ALA A 34 -9.57 9.79 5.68
N GLN A 35 -10.38 8.77 5.42
CA GLN A 35 -11.76 8.67 5.94
C GLN A 35 -11.81 8.66 7.48
N VAL A 36 -10.80 8.12 8.16
CA VAL A 36 -10.70 8.14 9.64
C VAL A 36 -9.93 9.34 10.19
N GLY A 37 -9.69 10.36 9.35
CA GLY A 37 -9.18 11.66 9.75
C GLY A 37 -7.67 11.74 9.89
N PHE A 38 -6.91 11.04 9.04
CA PHE A 38 -5.49 11.31 8.78
C PHE A 38 -5.33 12.07 7.47
N ALA A 39 -4.23 12.78 7.31
CA ALA A 39 -3.84 13.42 6.06
C ALA A 39 -2.72 12.60 5.37
N PRO A 40 -2.86 12.21 4.10
CA PRO A 40 -1.78 11.62 3.33
C PRO A 40 -0.62 12.63 3.18
N VAL A 41 0.62 12.17 3.40
CA VAL A 41 1.82 13.02 3.29
C VAL A 41 2.68 12.59 2.10
N LYS A 42 3.03 11.31 2.02
CA LYS A 42 3.92 10.80 0.97
C LYS A 42 3.78 9.30 0.78
N VAL A 43 4.07 8.83 -0.43
CA VAL A 43 4.23 7.40 -0.74
C VAL A 43 5.66 7.17 -1.21
N TYR A 44 6.44 6.42 -0.43
CA TYR A 44 7.73 5.93 -0.86
C TYR A 44 7.55 4.60 -1.58
N VAL A 45 8.21 4.45 -2.72
CA VAL A 45 8.13 3.26 -3.56
C VAL A 45 9.52 2.66 -3.67
N LEU A 46 9.65 1.37 -3.37
CA LEU A 46 10.93 0.68 -3.58
C LEU A 46 11.22 0.58 -5.08
N PRO A 47 12.48 0.84 -5.53
CA PRO A 47 12.88 0.63 -6.92
C PRO A 47 12.69 -0.83 -7.35
N GLN A 48 12.98 -1.75 -6.43
CA GLN A 48 12.74 -3.17 -6.63
C GLN A 48 11.25 -3.48 -6.52
N ARG A 49 10.70 -4.10 -7.58
CA ARG A 49 9.32 -4.60 -7.61
C ARG A 49 9.27 -6.07 -7.20
N LYS A 50 8.10 -6.52 -6.72
CA LYS A 50 7.88 -7.93 -6.36
C LYS A 50 7.03 -8.67 -7.40
N GLY A 51 7.18 -9.99 -7.45
CA GLY A 51 6.21 -10.88 -8.09
C GLY A 51 5.03 -11.23 -7.18
N ASN A 52 4.15 -12.13 -7.65
CA ASN A 52 3.09 -12.75 -6.84
C ASN A 52 3.41 -14.23 -6.60
N SER A 53 2.45 -14.98 -6.03
CA SER A 53 2.57 -16.43 -5.89
C SER A 53 2.80 -17.09 -7.25
N SER A 54 3.57 -18.18 -7.25
CA SER A 54 3.90 -18.94 -8.47
C SER A 54 2.65 -19.46 -9.18
N GLN A 55 1.60 -19.82 -8.42
CA GLN A 55 0.32 -20.27 -8.97
C GLN A 55 -0.38 -19.14 -9.74
N GLN A 56 -0.42 -17.93 -9.18
CA GLN A 56 -0.99 -16.76 -9.86
C GLN A 56 -0.16 -16.37 -11.07
N MET A 57 1.17 -16.40 -10.96
CA MET A 57 2.05 -16.09 -12.09
C MET A 57 1.94 -17.11 -13.22
N GLY A 58 1.75 -18.40 -12.90
CA GLY A 58 1.52 -19.44 -13.88
C GLY A 58 0.18 -19.26 -14.60
N LYS A 59 -0.88 -18.89 -13.88
CA LYS A 59 -2.23 -18.75 -14.45
C LYS A 59 -2.47 -17.41 -15.17
N PHE A 60 -1.91 -16.31 -14.66
CA PHE A 60 -2.23 -14.94 -15.10
C PHE A 60 -1.00 -14.15 -15.58
N GLY A 61 0.13 -14.82 -15.77
CA GLY A 61 1.39 -14.21 -16.17
C GLY A 61 2.07 -13.41 -15.06
N ARG A 62 3.29 -12.94 -15.35
CA ARG A 62 4.07 -12.11 -14.42
C ARG A 62 3.68 -10.65 -14.57
N ALA A 63 3.38 -10.01 -13.45
CA ALA A 63 3.14 -8.57 -13.36
C ALA A 63 3.92 -8.01 -12.17
N PRO A 64 4.76 -6.97 -12.38
CA PRO A 64 5.58 -6.43 -11.31
C PRO A 64 4.74 -5.56 -10.37
N LEU A 65 4.71 -5.90 -9.08
CA LEU A 65 3.96 -5.18 -8.07
C LEU A 65 4.84 -4.24 -7.24
N ARG A 66 4.22 -3.15 -6.81
CA ARG A 66 4.84 -2.14 -5.95
C ARG A 66 4.94 -2.63 -4.51
N LYS A 67 6.07 -2.34 -3.88
CA LYS A 67 6.26 -2.30 -2.43
C LYS A 67 6.40 -0.85 -2.01
N SER A 68 5.75 -0.46 -0.92
CA SER A 68 5.64 0.95 -0.54
C SER A 68 5.58 1.19 0.96
N ILE A 69 5.93 2.41 1.33
CA ILE A 69 5.70 2.97 2.66
C ILE A 69 4.85 4.21 2.47
N THR A 70 3.62 4.18 2.97
CA THR A 70 2.75 5.36 2.96
C THR A 70 2.90 6.11 4.29
N ILE A 71 3.09 7.42 4.21
CA ILE A 71 3.19 8.30 5.36
C ILE A 71 1.88 9.06 5.50
N TRP A 72 1.27 8.95 6.67
CA TRP A 72 0.08 9.70 7.04
C TRP A 72 0.38 10.58 8.24
N ARG A 73 -0.32 11.71 8.38
CA ARG A 73 -0.21 12.61 9.52
C ARG A 73 -1.56 12.73 10.20
N LYS A 74 -1.58 12.57 11.53
CA LYS A 74 -2.76 12.97 12.31
C LYS A 74 -2.82 14.49 12.32
N PRO A 75 -3.93 15.13 11.90
CA PRO A 75 -4.10 16.57 12.04
C PRO A 75 -3.82 17.05 13.46
#